data_AF-A0A559RHQ8-F1
#
_entry.id   AF-A0A559RHQ8-F1
#
_cell.length_a   1.000
_cell.length_b   1.000
_cell.length_c   1.000
_cell.angle_alpha   90.00
_cell.angle_beta   90.00
_cell.angle_gamma   90.00
#
_symmetry.space_group_name_H-M   'P 1'
#
loop_
_entity.id
_entity.type
_entity.pdbx_description
1 polymer ?
#
loop_
_entity_poly.entity_id
_entity_poly.type
_entity_poly.pdbx_seq_one_letter_code
_entity_poly.pdbx_strand_id
1 'polypeptide(L)'
;MQNNYLKILGLHIIIGILIYYSRILGNLYFYSIVLYLFYRIISAKPNLKSFEVVRACAYIIGAEVILRMTNSGPFYEASKYIVIIFSITGLFYSGFNKKASPYLLYILLLIPSIYLSLYLLDISGNVRKAIAFNLSGPVCLGVSALLCYDLSITKKQLESIVNFIVYPLISTLVFVIMYNPNVAAVSSGTGSNFDTSGGFGPNQMSTVLGLGFFLMTVRFFYFSKTKLVKYLDLFLILIFAFRAIVTFSRGGVYTAILMILFFIFFQYKSMDEKNKKRMITSIFLFLSIAILTWIISTDQTNGMIEKRYSNQNAMGHEKSDVTTGRGDLFLAEFEEFIANPFLGVGVGRVKDLRFQRTGIHAASHNEIGRIISEHGLLGVLALSILLLVPLFYRLKNRNNVLFFSCYLFWLLTINHSAMRIAAPAFIYALSLLHIINDKPSIHRQQIN
;
A
#
# COMPACT_ATOMS: atom_id res chain seq x y z
N MET A 1 -12.60 -22.56 -8.31
CA MET A 1 -11.83 -21.39 -7.80
C MET A 1 -10.97 -20.77 -8.88
N GLN A 2 -10.16 -21.56 -9.59
CA GLN A 2 -9.24 -21.07 -10.62
C GLN A 2 -9.93 -20.46 -11.86
N ASN A 3 -10.98 -21.10 -12.39
CA ASN A 3 -11.76 -20.53 -13.50
C ASN A 3 -12.42 -19.20 -13.12
N ASN A 4 -12.85 -19.04 -11.86
CA ASN A 4 -13.38 -17.77 -11.38
C ASN A 4 -12.30 -16.70 -11.26
N TYR A 5 -11.08 -17.06 -10.82
CA TYR A 5 -9.96 -16.13 -10.79
C TYR A 5 -9.66 -15.55 -12.19
N LEU A 6 -9.54 -16.41 -13.20
CA LEU A 6 -9.27 -15.97 -14.58
C LEU A 6 -10.40 -15.11 -15.16
N LYS A 7 -11.67 -15.48 -14.91
CA LYS A 7 -12.83 -14.69 -15.35
C LYS A 7 -12.83 -13.30 -14.73
N ILE A 8 -12.60 -13.20 -13.42
CA ILE A 8 -12.58 -11.90 -12.72
C ILE A 8 -11.36 -11.07 -13.17
N LEU A 9 -10.21 -11.71 -13.42
CA LEU A 9 -9.04 -11.03 -13.98
C LEU A 9 -9.36 -10.41 -15.34
N GLY A 10 -9.98 -11.18 -16.25
CA GLY A 10 -10.42 -10.70 -17.56
C GLY A 10 -11.43 -9.56 -17.47
N LEU A 11 -12.38 -9.63 -16.54
CA LEU A 11 -13.31 -8.54 -16.26
C LEU A 11 -12.57 -7.24 -15.88
N HIS A 12 -11.51 -7.33 -15.06
CA HIS A 12 -10.77 -6.14 -14.64
C HIS A 12 -9.87 -5.56 -15.73
N ILE A 13 -9.42 -6.38 -16.68
CA ILE A 13 -8.80 -5.89 -17.92
C ILE A 13 -9.82 -5.03 -18.68
N ILE A 14 -11.03 -5.55 -18.89
CA ILE A 14 -12.11 -4.80 -19.58
C ILE A 14 -12.45 -3.51 -18.83
N ILE A 15 -12.57 -3.54 -17.50
CA ILE A 15 -12.82 -2.34 -16.70
C ILE A 15 -11.73 -1.28 -16.90
N GLY A 16 -10.45 -1.68 -16.90
CA GLY A 16 -9.34 -0.77 -17.16
C GLY A 16 -9.42 -0.09 -18.53
N ILE A 17 -9.75 -0.87 -19.57
CA ILE A 17 -9.96 -0.37 -20.94
C ILE A 17 -11.14 0.62 -20.99
N LEU A 18 -12.28 0.24 -20.41
CA LEU A 18 -13.50 1.05 -20.43
C LEU A 18 -13.30 2.40 -19.71
N ILE A 19 -12.68 2.39 -18.53
CA ILE A 19 -12.40 3.61 -17.76
C ILE A 19 -11.42 4.53 -18.49
N TYR A 20 -10.45 3.96 -19.23
CA TYR A 20 -9.55 4.75 -20.07
C TYR A 20 -10.30 5.54 -21.15
N TYR A 21 -11.24 4.89 -21.86
CA TYR A 21 -12.03 5.56 -22.90
C TYR A 21 -13.10 6.51 -22.35
N SER A 22 -13.64 6.25 -21.16
CA SER A 22 -14.68 7.09 -20.56
C SER A 22 -14.53 7.23 -19.06
N ARG A 23 -14.18 8.45 -18.62
CA ARG A 23 -14.10 8.81 -17.20
C ARG A 23 -15.44 8.64 -16.46
N ILE A 24 -16.58 8.78 -17.16
CA ILE A 24 -17.92 8.57 -16.57
C ILE A 24 -18.05 7.13 -16.03
N LEU A 25 -17.46 6.16 -16.74
CA LEU A 25 -17.46 4.76 -16.30
C LEU A 25 -16.65 4.56 -15.00
N GLY A 26 -15.68 5.43 -14.70
CA GLY A 26 -14.98 5.43 -13.41
C GLY A 26 -15.90 5.76 -12.25
N ASN A 27 -16.79 6.76 -12.39
CA ASN A 27 -17.81 7.08 -11.39
C ASN A 27 -18.83 5.95 -11.23
N LEU A 28 -19.33 5.41 -12.35
CA LEU A 28 -20.24 4.26 -12.31
C LEU A 28 -19.58 3.07 -11.60
N TYR A 29 -18.31 2.80 -11.92
CA TYR A 29 -17.51 1.77 -11.28
C TYR A 29 -17.40 2.01 -9.77
N PHE A 30 -17.05 3.23 -9.33
CA PHE A 30 -16.98 3.61 -7.91
C PHE A 30 -18.27 3.26 -7.15
N TYR A 31 -19.41 3.78 -7.60
CA TYR A 31 -20.68 3.56 -6.88
C TYR A 31 -21.09 2.09 -6.93
N SER A 32 -20.88 1.41 -8.06
CA SER A 32 -21.19 -0.01 -8.22
C SER A 32 -20.38 -0.89 -7.27
N ILE A 33 -19.07 -0.64 -7.13
CA ILE A 33 -18.23 -1.45 -6.22
C ILE A 33 -18.58 -1.18 -4.76
N VAL A 34 -18.89 0.07 -4.38
CA VAL A 34 -19.26 0.39 -2.99
C VAL A 34 -20.56 -0.30 -2.62
N LEU A 35 -21.60 -0.21 -3.47
CA LEU A 35 -22.88 -0.87 -3.25
C LEU A 35 -22.72 -2.40 -3.23
N TYR A 36 -21.97 -2.96 -4.19
CA TYR A 36 -21.72 -4.39 -4.26
C TYR A 36 -21.00 -4.91 -3.00
N LEU A 37 -19.91 -4.26 -2.58
CA LEU A 37 -19.15 -4.68 -1.41
C LEU A 37 -19.95 -4.54 -0.12
N PHE A 38 -20.73 -3.46 0.01
CA PHE A 38 -21.64 -3.28 1.14
C PHE A 38 -22.70 -4.38 1.21
N TYR A 39 -23.34 -4.71 0.08
CA TYR A 39 -24.28 -5.84 -0.01
C TYR A 39 -23.60 -7.17 0.35
N ARG A 40 -22.37 -7.42 -0.12
CA ARG A 40 -21.61 -8.63 0.23
C ARG A 40 -21.34 -8.74 1.73
N ILE A 41 -21.02 -7.64 2.40
CA ILE A 41 -20.79 -7.61 3.85
C ILE A 41 -22.09 -7.91 4.63
N ILE A 42 -23.22 -7.31 4.23
CA ILE A 42 -24.50 -7.51 4.92
C ILE A 42 -25.01 -8.94 4.72
N SER A 43 -24.97 -9.44 3.49
CA SER A 43 -25.48 -10.76 3.12
C SER A 43 -24.56 -11.92 3.51
N ALA A 44 -23.38 -11.64 4.07
CA ALA A 44 -22.46 -12.66 4.55
C ALA A 44 -23.00 -13.40 5.79
N LYS A 45 -22.72 -14.71 5.85
CA LYS A 45 -22.98 -15.51 7.06
C LYS A 45 -22.26 -14.88 8.27
N PRO A 46 -22.83 -14.93 9.49
CA PRO A 46 -22.28 -14.27 10.67
C PRO A 46 -20.78 -14.55 10.90
N ASN A 47 -20.36 -15.81 10.77
CA ASN A 47 -18.97 -16.23 10.95
C ASN A 47 -18.00 -15.77 9.83
N LEU A 48 -18.50 -15.24 8.72
CA LEU A 48 -17.70 -14.75 7.59
C LEU A 48 -17.75 -13.23 7.45
N LYS A 49 -18.55 -12.52 8.26
CA LYS A 49 -18.73 -11.06 8.13
C LYS A 49 -17.41 -10.30 8.23
N SER A 50 -16.59 -10.59 9.24
CA SER A 50 -15.29 -9.91 9.42
C SER A 50 -14.32 -10.19 8.28
N PHE A 51 -14.29 -11.43 7.77
CA PHE A 51 -13.51 -11.77 6.57
C PHE A 51 -13.99 -11.00 5.33
N GLU A 52 -15.30 -10.91 5.13
CA GLU A 52 -15.91 -10.19 4.01
C GLU A 52 -15.63 -8.69 4.07
N VAL A 53 -15.60 -8.10 5.28
CA VAL A 53 -15.13 -6.72 5.50
C VAL A 53 -13.66 -6.55 5.11
N VAL A 54 -12.76 -7.41 5.61
CA VAL A 54 -11.33 -7.36 5.25
C VAL A 54 -11.15 -7.49 3.74
N ARG A 55 -11.90 -8.38 3.10
CA ARG A 55 -11.86 -8.57 1.66
C ARG A 55 -12.37 -7.35 0.88
N ALA A 56 -13.42 -6.68 1.37
CA ALA A 56 -13.93 -5.46 0.79
C ALA A 56 -12.91 -4.32 0.90
N CYS A 57 -12.29 -4.13 2.06
CA CYS A 57 -11.22 -3.15 2.24
C CYS A 57 -10.03 -3.44 1.31
N ALA A 58 -9.66 -4.72 1.14
CA ALA A 58 -8.64 -5.15 0.18
C ALA A 58 -8.96 -4.70 -1.27
N TYR A 59 -10.22 -4.82 -1.68
CA TYR A 59 -10.64 -4.35 -3.01
C TYR A 59 -10.53 -2.83 -3.15
N ILE A 60 -11.02 -2.08 -2.16
CA ILE A 60 -11.01 -0.61 -2.20
C ILE A 60 -9.59 -0.07 -2.30
N ILE A 61 -8.62 -0.63 -1.56
CA ILE A 61 -7.22 -0.14 -1.64
C ILE A 61 -6.57 -0.44 -2.99
N GLY A 62 -6.96 -1.52 -3.68
CA GLY A 62 -6.45 -1.82 -5.01
C GLY A 62 -7.11 -0.95 -6.09
N ALA A 63 -8.35 -0.48 -5.86
CA ALA A 63 -9.09 0.39 -6.78
C ALA A 63 -8.78 1.88 -6.60
N GLU A 64 -8.28 2.29 -5.43
CA GLU A 64 -8.14 3.70 -5.08
C GLU A 64 -7.37 4.54 -6.11
N VAL A 65 -6.27 4.03 -6.67
CA VAL A 65 -5.45 4.82 -7.60
C VAL A 65 -6.15 5.06 -8.93
N ILE A 66 -6.76 4.04 -9.55
CA ILE A 66 -7.52 4.25 -10.79
C ILE A 66 -8.73 5.17 -10.55
N LEU A 67 -9.37 5.07 -9.39
CA LEU A 67 -10.47 5.95 -9.01
C LEU A 67 -10.01 7.40 -8.86
N ARG A 68 -8.93 7.65 -8.11
CA ARG A 68 -8.39 9.01 -7.92
C ARG A 68 -7.85 9.60 -9.21
N MET A 69 -7.12 8.82 -10.00
CA MET A 69 -6.55 9.26 -11.29
C MET A 69 -7.63 9.69 -12.29
N THR A 70 -8.82 9.08 -12.21
CA THR A 70 -9.96 9.41 -13.08
C THR A 70 -10.92 10.42 -12.45
N ASN A 71 -10.60 10.98 -11.27
CA ASN A 71 -11.48 11.84 -10.47
C ASN A 71 -12.84 11.21 -10.18
N SER A 72 -12.84 9.90 -9.93
CA SER A 72 -14.04 9.13 -9.63
C SER A 72 -14.34 9.10 -8.14
N GLY A 73 -15.63 9.23 -7.79
CA GLY A 73 -16.12 9.27 -6.42
C GLY A 73 -16.41 10.69 -5.91
N PRO A 74 -17.00 10.81 -4.71
CA PRO A 74 -17.55 12.08 -4.24
C PRO A 74 -16.50 13.10 -3.77
N PHE A 75 -15.31 12.64 -3.37
CA PHE A 75 -14.20 13.50 -2.94
C PHE A 75 -12.88 12.74 -2.92
N TYR A 76 -11.76 13.46 -2.92
CA TYR A 76 -10.40 12.91 -3.08
C TYR A 76 -10.04 11.80 -2.06
N GLU A 77 -10.51 11.92 -0.82
CA GLU A 77 -10.21 10.97 0.26
C GLU A 77 -11.22 9.82 0.39
N ALA A 78 -12.21 9.70 -0.50
CA ALA A 78 -13.34 8.79 -0.35
C ALA A 78 -12.93 7.33 -0.07
N SER A 79 -11.91 6.80 -0.74
CA SER A 79 -11.42 5.43 -0.51
C SER A 79 -10.96 5.18 0.92
N LYS A 80 -10.26 6.14 1.56
CA LYS A 80 -9.84 6.01 2.97
C LYS A 80 -11.05 5.97 3.91
N TYR A 81 -12.03 6.83 3.67
CA TYR A 81 -13.27 6.84 4.46
C TYR A 81 -14.08 5.56 4.28
N ILE A 82 -14.15 5.00 3.07
CA ILE A 82 -14.82 3.71 2.83
C ILE A 82 -14.13 2.60 3.61
N VAL A 83 -12.79 2.53 3.59
CA VAL A 83 -12.04 1.54 4.39
C VAL A 83 -12.29 1.73 5.89
N ILE A 84 -12.35 2.98 6.38
CA ILE A 84 -12.71 3.26 7.78
C ILE A 84 -14.12 2.76 8.10
N ILE A 85 -15.12 3.10 7.28
CA ILE A 85 -16.53 2.73 7.49
C ILE A 85 -16.70 1.21 7.47
N PHE A 86 -16.12 0.54 6.48
CA PHE A 86 -16.15 -0.93 6.41
C PHE A 86 -15.46 -1.55 7.62
N SER A 87 -14.30 -1.03 8.02
CA SER A 87 -13.60 -1.56 9.19
C SER A 87 -14.38 -1.37 10.49
N ILE A 88 -15.02 -0.21 10.69
CA ILE A 88 -15.95 0.03 11.81
C ILE A 88 -17.12 -0.95 11.76
N THR A 89 -17.68 -1.20 10.59
CA THR A 89 -18.76 -2.18 10.41
C THR A 89 -18.30 -3.59 10.84
N GLY A 90 -17.07 -3.99 10.51
CA GLY A 90 -16.48 -5.24 11.00
C GLY A 90 -16.29 -5.27 12.52
N LEU A 91 -15.89 -4.16 13.12
CA LEU A 91 -15.77 -4.01 14.58
C LEU A 91 -17.14 -4.15 15.27
N PHE A 92 -18.23 -3.66 14.67
CA PHE A 92 -19.57 -3.89 15.21
C PHE A 92 -20.00 -5.36 15.14
N TYR A 93 -19.61 -6.10 14.10
CA TYR A 93 -19.98 -7.52 13.98
C TYR A 93 -19.18 -8.46 14.88
N SER A 94 -17.89 -8.17 15.12
CA SER A 94 -16.98 -9.10 15.81
C SER A 94 -16.32 -8.55 17.07
N GLY A 95 -16.57 -7.28 17.42
CA GLY A 95 -15.77 -6.57 18.43
C GLY A 95 -14.32 -6.40 17.99
N PHE A 96 -13.45 -6.11 18.95
CA PHE A 96 -12.00 -6.15 18.76
C PHE A 96 -11.33 -6.92 19.91
N ASN A 97 -10.15 -7.46 19.62
CA ASN A 97 -9.34 -8.12 20.64
C ASN A 97 -8.83 -7.07 21.66
N LYS A 98 -8.99 -7.31 22.96
CA LYS A 98 -8.51 -6.39 24.01
C LYS A 98 -7.02 -6.05 23.90
N LYS A 99 -6.20 -6.97 23.37
CA LYS A 99 -4.77 -6.75 23.11
C LYS A 99 -4.49 -5.74 21.99
N ALA A 100 -5.50 -5.39 21.20
CA ALA A 100 -5.45 -4.34 20.19
C ALA A 100 -5.69 -2.93 20.77
N SER A 101 -5.98 -2.80 22.07
CA SER A 101 -6.18 -1.50 22.75
C SER A 101 -5.06 -0.47 22.54
N PRO A 102 -3.77 -0.82 22.31
CA PRO A 102 -2.78 0.18 21.93
C PRO A 102 -3.14 0.96 20.66
N TYR A 103 -3.85 0.36 19.70
CA TYR A 103 -4.30 1.07 18.50
C TYR A 103 -5.43 2.06 18.79
N LEU A 104 -6.23 1.84 19.83
CA LEU A 104 -7.18 2.82 20.31
C LEU A 104 -6.44 4.01 20.94
N LEU A 105 -5.44 3.74 21.79
CA LEU A 105 -4.57 4.78 22.34
C LEU A 105 -3.88 5.58 21.22
N TYR A 106 -3.36 4.91 20.19
CA TYR A 106 -2.79 5.56 19.01
C TYR A 106 -3.76 6.56 18.37
N ILE A 107 -5.02 6.19 18.14
CA ILE A 107 -6.02 7.11 17.57
C ILE A 107 -6.27 8.30 18.52
N LEU A 108 -6.38 8.05 19.82
CA LEU A 108 -6.61 9.10 20.83
C LEU A 108 -5.45 10.10 20.89
N LEU A 109 -4.20 9.64 20.75
CA LEU A 109 -3.01 10.50 20.73
C LEU A 109 -2.99 11.48 19.54
N LEU A 110 -3.76 11.21 18.48
CA LEU A 110 -3.87 12.11 17.32
C LEU A 110 -4.89 13.24 17.52
N ILE A 111 -5.73 13.19 18.57
CA ILE A 111 -6.81 14.16 18.77
C ILE A 111 -6.33 15.54 19.26
N PRO A 112 -5.40 15.65 20.22
CA PRO A 112 -5.02 16.96 20.78
C PRO A 112 -4.50 17.96 19.73
N SER A 113 -3.76 17.49 18.73
CA SER A 113 -3.23 18.31 17.64
C SER A 113 -4.32 18.85 16.69
N ILE A 114 -5.50 18.20 16.63
CA ILE A 114 -6.68 18.70 15.90
C ILE A 114 -7.16 19.99 16.56
N TYR A 115 -7.29 19.98 17.89
CA TYR A 115 -7.73 21.14 18.65
C TYR A 115 -6.77 22.32 18.46
N LEU A 116 -5.47 22.05 18.49
CA LEU A 116 -4.44 23.05 18.23
C LEU A 116 -4.58 23.68 16.84
N SER A 117 -4.85 22.87 15.81
CA SER A 117 -5.09 23.38 14.45
C SER A 117 -6.36 24.18 14.32
N LEU A 118 -7.43 23.84 15.04
CA LEU A 118 -8.67 24.63 15.04
C LEU A 118 -8.49 26.02 15.65
N TYR A 119 -7.57 26.17 16.60
CA TYR A 119 -7.28 27.46 17.25
C TYR A 119 -6.26 28.31 16.48
N LEU A 120 -5.30 27.68 15.80
CA LEU A 120 -4.15 28.36 15.19
C LEU A 120 -4.23 28.55 13.67
N LEU A 121 -5.10 27.82 12.96
CA LEU A 121 -5.29 28.04 11.52
C LEU A 121 -6.33 29.14 11.30
N ASP A 122 -5.96 30.07 10.42
CA ASP A 122 -6.82 31.18 10.04
C ASP A 122 -8.12 30.67 9.39
N ILE A 123 -9.26 31.20 9.84
CA ILE A 123 -10.62 30.73 9.49
C ILE A 123 -10.90 30.88 7.98
N SER A 124 -10.09 31.70 7.29
CA SER A 124 -10.09 31.90 5.84
C SER A 124 -9.69 30.65 5.04
N GLY A 125 -8.94 29.71 5.64
CA GLY A 125 -8.55 28.43 5.04
C GLY A 125 -9.58 27.32 5.30
N ASN A 126 -9.69 26.34 4.38
CA ASN A 126 -10.47 25.12 4.60
C ASN A 126 -9.78 24.19 5.63
N VAL A 127 -9.69 24.61 6.90
CA VAL A 127 -9.07 23.88 8.03
C VAL A 127 -9.54 22.43 8.08
N ARG A 128 -10.83 22.19 7.88
CA ARG A 128 -11.43 20.85 7.79
C ARG A 128 -10.79 19.99 6.69
N LYS A 129 -10.52 20.54 5.50
CA LYS A 129 -9.88 19.79 4.41
C LYS A 129 -8.43 19.46 4.75
N ALA A 130 -7.70 20.39 5.37
CA ALA A 130 -6.33 20.16 5.81
C ALA A 130 -6.26 19.05 6.88
N ILE A 131 -7.12 19.10 7.90
CA ILE A 131 -7.21 18.05 8.93
C ILE A 131 -7.57 16.70 8.29
N ALA A 132 -8.61 16.65 7.46
CA ALA A 132 -9.04 15.42 6.79
C ALA A 132 -7.93 14.82 5.91
N PHE A 133 -7.21 15.65 5.15
CA PHE A 133 -6.12 15.22 4.27
C PHE A 133 -4.94 14.65 5.05
N ASN A 134 -4.64 15.19 6.24
CA ASN A 134 -3.51 14.73 7.04
C ASN A 134 -3.86 13.56 7.96
N LEU A 135 -5.06 13.50 8.55
CA LEU A 135 -5.43 12.44 9.51
C LEU A 135 -6.18 11.25 8.92
N SER A 136 -6.79 11.37 7.73
CA SER A 136 -7.54 10.24 7.14
C SER A 136 -6.69 8.98 6.96
N GLY A 137 -5.41 9.12 6.61
CA GLY A 137 -4.46 8.01 6.52
C GLY A 137 -4.18 7.37 7.90
N PRO A 138 -3.64 8.14 8.86
CA PRO A 138 -3.41 7.68 10.24
C PRO A 138 -4.64 7.02 10.89
N VAL A 139 -5.82 7.61 10.77
CA VAL A 139 -7.07 7.05 11.32
C VAL A 139 -7.47 5.75 10.60
N CYS A 140 -7.37 5.72 9.26
CA CYS A 140 -7.60 4.51 8.48
C CYS A 140 -6.71 3.35 8.94
N LEU A 141 -5.45 3.63 9.27
CA LEU A 141 -4.52 2.62 9.80
C LEU A 141 -4.97 2.13 11.17
N GLY A 142 -5.23 3.04 12.13
CA GLY A 142 -5.61 2.66 13.49
C GLY A 142 -6.86 1.79 13.52
N VAL A 143 -7.90 2.19 12.78
CA VAL A 143 -9.17 1.46 12.71
C VAL A 143 -9.01 0.11 12.00
N SER A 144 -8.25 0.07 10.90
CA SER A 144 -7.99 -1.20 10.20
C SER A 144 -7.15 -2.15 11.07
N ALA A 145 -6.18 -1.64 11.83
CA ALA A 145 -5.35 -2.42 12.74
C ALA A 145 -6.19 -2.98 13.89
N LEU A 146 -7.11 -2.21 14.47
CA LEU A 146 -8.07 -2.68 15.47
C LEU A 146 -8.91 -3.85 14.97
N LEU A 147 -9.41 -3.77 13.72
CA LEU A 147 -10.18 -4.86 13.11
C LEU A 147 -9.33 -6.11 12.89
N CYS A 148 -8.14 -5.96 12.31
CA CYS A 148 -7.33 -7.08 11.85
C CYS A 148 -6.54 -7.77 12.97
N TYR A 149 -6.38 -7.13 14.13
CA TYR A 149 -5.55 -7.67 15.21
C TYR A 149 -6.04 -9.03 15.70
N ASP A 150 -5.23 -10.06 15.48
CA ASP A 150 -5.50 -11.46 15.84
C ASP A 150 -6.77 -12.03 15.18
N LEU A 151 -7.24 -11.39 14.09
CA LEU A 151 -8.37 -11.90 13.33
C LEU A 151 -7.95 -13.18 12.59
N SER A 152 -8.66 -14.26 12.89
CA SER A 152 -8.35 -15.59 12.34
C SER A 152 -8.82 -15.71 10.89
N ILE A 153 -7.87 -15.98 9.99
CA ILE A 153 -8.08 -16.06 8.55
C ILE A 153 -7.43 -17.35 8.03
N THR A 154 -8.16 -18.14 7.26
CA THR A 154 -7.59 -19.35 6.66
C THR A 154 -6.69 -19.02 5.48
N LYS A 155 -5.79 -19.95 5.09
CA LYS A 155 -4.93 -19.76 3.91
C LYS A 155 -5.73 -19.48 2.63
N LYS A 156 -6.89 -20.12 2.44
CA LYS A 156 -7.79 -19.86 1.32
C LYS A 156 -8.42 -18.47 1.38
N GLN A 157 -8.77 -17.99 2.57
CA GLN A 157 -9.26 -16.63 2.76
C GLN A 157 -8.16 -15.60 2.49
N LEU A 158 -6.92 -15.86 2.91
CA LEU A 158 -5.76 -15.02 2.59
C LEU A 158 -5.52 -14.92 1.07
N GLU A 159 -5.61 -16.04 0.34
CA GLU A 159 -5.58 -16.03 -1.14
C GLU A 159 -6.66 -15.11 -1.71
N SER A 160 -7.87 -15.18 -1.15
CA SER A 160 -8.98 -14.33 -1.57
C SER A 160 -8.72 -12.84 -1.29
N ILE A 161 -8.10 -12.50 -0.16
CA ILE A 161 -7.73 -11.11 0.17
C ILE A 161 -6.72 -10.59 -0.84
N VAL A 162 -5.65 -11.36 -1.11
CA VAL A 162 -4.62 -11.01 -2.11
C VAL A 162 -5.26 -10.79 -3.49
N ASN A 163 -6.14 -11.69 -3.92
CA ASN A 163 -6.80 -11.58 -5.21
C ASN A 163 -7.69 -10.33 -5.32
N PHE A 164 -8.40 -9.99 -4.25
CA PHE A 164 -9.27 -8.81 -4.25
C PHE A 164 -8.49 -7.50 -4.30
N ILE A 165 -7.24 -7.46 -3.83
CA ILE A 165 -6.34 -6.33 -4.08
C ILE A 165 -5.85 -6.35 -5.54
N VAL A 166 -5.42 -7.51 -6.04
CA VAL A 166 -4.85 -7.67 -7.40
C VAL A 166 -5.84 -7.28 -8.49
N TYR A 167 -7.11 -7.66 -8.38
CA TYR A 167 -8.09 -7.44 -9.43
C TYR A 167 -8.18 -5.97 -9.90
N PRO A 168 -8.48 -4.98 -9.04
CA PRO A 168 -8.48 -3.58 -9.46
C PRO A 168 -7.08 -3.01 -9.76
N LEU A 169 -6.00 -3.59 -9.23
CA LEU A 169 -4.63 -3.23 -9.67
C LEU A 169 -4.38 -3.61 -11.13
N ILE A 170 -5.01 -4.68 -11.65
CA ILE A 170 -4.96 -5.03 -13.07
C ILE A 170 -5.67 -3.97 -13.91
N SER A 171 -6.82 -3.46 -13.46
CA SER A 171 -7.48 -2.33 -14.14
C SER A 171 -6.57 -1.10 -14.18
N THR A 172 -5.88 -0.80 -13.08
CA THR A 172 -4.89 0.29 -13.00
C THR A 172 -3.73 0.06 -13.98
N LEU A 173 -3.19 -1.16 -14.01
CA LEU A 173 -2.09 -1.54 -14.90
C LEU A 173 -2.46 -1.36 -16.37
N VAL A 174 -3.64 -1.85 -16.76
CA VAL A 174 -4.16 -1.75 -18.12
C VAL A 174 -4.39 -0.29 -18.52
N PHE A 175 -4.98 0.50 -17.63
CA PHE A 175 -5.17 1.94 -17.87
C PHE A 175 -3.83 2.64 -18.15
N VAL A 176 -2.81 2.41 -17.32
CA VAL A 176 -1.49 3.04 -17.48
C VAL A 176 -0.82 2.62 -18.78
N ILE A 177 -0.96 1.35 -19.18
CA ILE A 177 -0.45 0.85 -20.46
C ILE A 177 -1.11 1.57 -21.64
N MET A 178 -2.43 1.78 -21.59
CA MET A 178 -3.16 2.47 -22.65
C MET A 178 -2.87 3.97 -22.68
N TYR A 179 -2.68 4.58 -21.51
CA TYR A 179 -2.34 6.00 -21.39
C TYR A 179 -0.98 6.31 -22.01
N ASN A 180 0.01 5.44 -21.80
CA ASN A 180 1.33 5.58 -22.40
C ASN A 180 1.82 4.23 -22.95
N PRO A 181 1.48 3.90 -24.20
CA PRO A 181 1.94 2.66 -24.83
C PRO A 181 3.42 2.72 -25.21
N ASN A 182 3.92 3.89 -25.63
CA ASN A 182 5.32 4.13 -25.97
C ASN A 182 6.03 4.92 -24.85
N VAL A 183 6.76 4.21 -24.00
CA VAL A 183 7.51 4.78 -22.88
C VAL A 183 8.72 5.60 -23.35
N ALA A 184 9.37 5.17 -24.44
CA ALA A 184 10.58 5.82 -24.94
C ALA A 184 10.29 7.26 -25.39
N ALA A 185 9.10 7.52 -25.94
CA ALA A 185 8.68 8.83 -26.41
C ALA A 185 8.58 9.91 -25.30
N VAL A 186 8.37 9.50 -24.05
CA VAL A 186 8.19 10.41 -22.90
C VAL A 186 9.34 10.33 -21.89
N SER A 187 10.40 9.57 -22.20
CA SER A 187 11.55 9.34 -21.31
C SER A 187 12.71 10.31 -21.63
N SER A 188 12.49 11.62 -21.46
CA SER A 188 13.48 12.66 -21.80
C SER A 188 14.46 13.01 -20.69
N GLY A 189 14.25 12.51 -19.46
CA GLY A 189 15.13 12.83 -18.33
C GLY A 189 15.02 11.81 -17.19
N THR A 190 15.72 12.09 -16.08
CA THR A 190 15.80 11.17 -14.91
C THR A 190 14.88 11.57 -13.75
N GLY A 191 13.99 12.53 -13.96
CA GLY A 191 12.95 12.90 -12.99
C GLY A 191 11.84 11.86 -12.92
N SER A 192 11.08 11.86 -11.83
CA SER A 192 9.82 11.08 -11.77
C SER A 192 8.85 11.55 -12.85
N ASN A 193 8.17 10.61 -13.51
CA ASN A 193 7.48 10.88 -14.77
C ASN A 193 5.97 10.65 -14.66
N PHE A 194 5.19 11.72 -14.85
CA PHE A 194 3.72 11.67 -14.78
C PHE A 194 3.10 10.97 -15.99
N ASP A 195 3.71 11.08 -17.18
CA ASP A 195 3.18 10.50 -18.41
C ASP A 195 3.23 8.97 -18.37
N THR A 196 4.32 8.42 -17.86
CA THR A 196 4.44 6.97 -17.63
C THR A 196 3.65 6.48 -16.40
N SER A 197 3.09 7.41 -15.63
CA SER A 197 2.27 7.16 -14.42
C SER A 197 0.77 7.39 -14.65
N GLY A 198 0.30 7.42 -15.91
CA GLY A 198 -1.11 7.60 -16.22
C GLY A 198 -1.65 9.01 -15.97
N GLY A 199 -0.76 10.01 -15.87
CA GLY A 199 -1.11 11.37 -15.45
C GLY A 199 -1.32 11.51 -13.93
N PHE A 200 -1.04 10.45 -13.15
CA PHE A 200 -1.15 10.47 -11.69
C PHE A 200 0.21 10.65 -11.01
N GLY A 201 0.20 10.93 -9.70
CA GLY A 201 1.40 11.10 -8.89
C GLY A 201 2.35 9.89 -8.98
N PRO A 202 3.57 10.05 -9.52
CA PRO A 202 4.46 8.91 -9.80
C PRO A 202 4.86 8.10 -8.55
N ASN A 203 4.93 8.74 -7.39
CA ASN A 203 5.26 8.07 -6.13
C ASN A 203 4.14 7.12 -5.70
N GLN A 204 2.88 7.57 -5.77
CA GLN A 204 1.72 6.74 -5.45
C GLN A 204 1.53 5.65 -6.50
N MET A 205 1.73 5.97 -7.79
CA MET A 205 1.64 5.00 -8.87
C MET A 205 2.69 3.89 -8.72
N SER A 206 3.96 4.25 -8.51
CA SER A 206 5.04 3.28 -8.24
C SER A 206 4.76 2.43 -7.01
N THR A 207 4.18 3.01 -5.95
CA THR A 207 3.79 2.27 -4.75
C THR A 207 2.75 1.18 -5.06
N VAL A 208 1.69 1.50 -5.81
CA VAL A 208 0.63 0.51 -6.10
C VAL A 208 1.01 -0.50 -7.17
N LEU A 209 1.79 -0.10 -8.18
CA LEU A 209 2.34 -1.03 -9.17
C LEU A 209 3.38 -1.96 -8.52
N GLY A 210 4.21 -1.43 -7.60
CA GLY A 210 5.10 -2.22 -6.75
C GLY A 210 4.35 -3.18 -5.83
N LEU A 211 3.23 -2.76 -5.25
CA LEU A 211 2.34 -3.66 -4.51
C LEU A 211 1.79 -4.77 -5.42
N GLY A 212 1.38 -4.45 -6.65
CA GLY A 212 0.98 -5.41 -7.67
C GLY A 212 2.08 -6.43 -7.97
N PHE A 213 3.30 -5.95 -8.22
CA PHE A 213 4.49 -6.79 -8.42
C PHE A 213 4.70 -7.78 -7.25
N PHE A 214 4.68 -7.27 -6.00
CA PHE A 214 4.78 -8.10 -4.81
C PHE A 214 3.65 -9.13 -4.72
N LEU A 215 2.39 -8.72 -4.85
CA LEU A 215 1.24 -9.62 -4.68
C LEU A 215 1.19 -10.70 -5.76
N MET A 216 1.58 -10.39 -7.00
CA MET A 216 1.72 -11.40 -8.05
C MET A 216 2.86 -12.37 -7.75
N THR A 217 3.94 -11.90 -7.12
CA THR A 217 5.03 -12.77 -6.62
C THR A 217 4.56 -13.69 -5.50
N VAL A 218 3.75 -13.17 -4.56
CA VAL A 218 3.10 -13.99 -3.53
C VAL A 218 2.22 -15.05 -4.17
N ARG A 219 1.41 -14.69 -5.17
CA ARG A 219 0.60 -15.67 -5.90
C ARG A 219 1.45 -16.75 -6.56
N PHE A 220 2.48 -16.38 -7.31
CA PHE A 220 3.38 -17.30 -8.00
C PHE A 220 4.02 -18.33 -7.06
N PHE A 221 4.58 -17.90 -5.92
CA PHE A 221 5.27 -18.79 -4.99
C PHE A 221 4.34 -19.53 -4.00
N TYR A 222 3.20 -18.94 -3.63
CA TYR A 222 2.41 -19.43 -2.49
C TYR A 222 1.02 -19.98 -2.84
N PHE A 223 0.36 -19.45 -3.87
CA PHE A 223 -1.04 -19.79 -4.19
C PHE A 223 -1.21 -20.52 -5.52
N SER A 224 -0.30 -20.33 -6.47
CA SER A 224 -0.48 -20.82 -7.83
C SER A 224 -0.12 -22.29 -7.99
N LYS A 225 -1.13 -23.09 -8.36
CA LYS A 225 -1.05 -24.57 -8.38
C LYS A 225 -0.78 -25.15 -9.76
N THR A 226 -1.31 -24.56 -10.83
CA THR A 226 -1.14 -25.08 -12.20
C THR A 226 -0.09 -24.30 -12.98
N LYS A 227 0.50 -24.95 -14.00
CA LYS A 227 1.49 -24.33 -14.88
C LYS A 227 0.93 -23.08 -15.56
N LEU A 228 -0.29 -23.13 -16.10
CA LEU A 228 -0.94 -21.99 -16.77
C LEU A 228 -1.00 -20.76 -15.88
N VAL A 229 -1.47 -20.89 -14.63
CA VAL A 229 -1.58 -19.73 -13.73
C VAL A 229 -0.21 -19.28 -13.25
N LYS A 230 0.77 -20.18 -13.09
CA LYS A 230 2.15 -19.77 -12.78
C LYS A 230 2.77 -18.93 -13.89
N TYR A 231 2.60 -19.32 -15.16
CA TYR A 231 3.10 -18.54 -16.29
C TYR A 231 2.37 -17.20 -16.43
N LEU A 232 1.06 -17.18 -16.21
CA LEU A 232 0.29 -15.94 -16.17
C LEU A 232 0.78 -15.01 -15.06
N ASP A 233 1.02 -15.53 -13.85
CA ASP A 233 1.52 -14.71 -12.75
C ASP A 233 2.93 -14.18 -13.05
N LEU A 234 3.83 -14.97 -13.66
CA LEU A 234 5.14 -14.48 -14.10
C LEU A 234 5.06 -13.39 -15.17
N PHE A 235 4.16 -13.55 -16.14
CA PHE A 235 3.89 -12.52 -17.14
C PHE A 235 3.39 -11.23 -16.49
N LEU A 236 2.45 -11.33 -15.55
CA LEU A 236 1.96 -10.16 -14.82
C LEU A 236 3.03 -9.55 -13.90
N ILE A 237 3.90 -10.36 -13.29
CA ILE A 237 5.07 -9.90 -12.54
C ILE A 237 5.94 -9.01 -13.43
N LEU A 238 6.27 -9.47 -14.64
CA LEU A 238 7.06 -8.71 -15.60
C LEU A 238 6.42 -7.36 -15.90
N ILE A 239 5.12 -7.35 -16.21
CA ILE A 239 4.43 -6.11 -16.61
C ILE A 239 4.28 -5.14 -15.43
N PHE A 240 3.91 -5.62 -14.24
CA PHE A 240 3.83 -4.78 -13.04
C PHE A 240 5.20 -4.19 -12.68
N ALA A 241 6.26 -5.02 -12.70
CA ALA A 241 7.61 -4.57 -12.38
C ALA A 241 8.12 -3.56 -13.42
N PHE A 242 7.96 -3.85 -14.71
CA PHE A 242 8.27 -2.91 -15.80
C PHE A 242 7.56 -1.57 -15.61
N ARG A 243 6.23 -1.59 -15.45
CA ARG A 243 5.44 -0.36 -15.29
C ARG A 243 5.76 0.39 -14.01
N ALA A 244 6.08 -0.29 -12.91
CA ALA A 244 6.55 0.35 -11.68
C ALA A 244 7.91 1.04 -11.89
N ILE A 245 8.86 0.38 -12.55
CA ILE A 245 10.19 0.91 -12.85
C ILE A 245 10.09 2.17 -13.70
N VAL A 246 9.36 2.13 -14.81
CA VAL A 246 9.29 3.24 -15.76
C VAL A 246 8.49 4.45 -15.28
N THR A 247 7.92 4.42 -14.06
CA THR A 247 7.43 5.65 -13.39
C THR A 247 8.56 6.62 -13.00
N PHE A 248 9.81 6.16 -13.04
CA PHE A 248 10.99 6.87 -12.53
C PHE A 248 10.90 7.23 -11.03
N SER A 249 9.99 6.61 -10.28
CA SER A 249 9.91 6.72 -8.82
C SER A 249 10.46 5.45 -8.17
N ARG A 250 11.70 5.54 -7.66
CA ARG A 250 12.45 4.40 -7.09
C ARG A 250 11.83 3.82 -5.82
N GLY A 251 11.15 4.64 -5.02
CA GLY A 251 10.69 4.27 -3.68
C GLY A 251 9.71 3.08 -3.66
N GLY A 252 8.74 3.06 -4.58
CA GLY A 252 7.76 1.97 -4.68
C GLY A 252 8.40 0.66 -5.14
N VAL A 253 9.33 0.72 -6.09
CA VAL A 253 10.09 -0.43 -6.60
C VAL A 253 11.00 -1.02 -5.51
N TYR A 254 11.79 -0.20 -4.81
CA TYR A 254 12.63 -0.66 -3.70
C TYR A 254 11.80 -1.26 -2.56
N THR A 255 10.64 -0.66 -2.26
CA THR A 255 9.70 -1.21 -1.28
C THR A 255 9.24 -2.61 -1.70
N ALA A 256 8.82 -2.78 -2.96
CA ALA A 256 8.40 -4.09 -3.48
C ALA A 256 9.52 -5.13 -3.42
N ILE A 257 10.75 -4.77 -3.80
CA ILE A 257 11.91 -5.66 -3.73
C ILE A 257 12.15 -6.14 -2.30
N LEU A 258 12.17 -5.23 -1.32
CA LEU A 258 12.35 -5.60 0.09
C LEU A 258 11.20 -6.48 0.60
N MET A 259 9.95 -6.18 0.23
CA MET A 259 8.82 -7.04 0.56
C MET A 259 8.97 -8.45 0.00
N ILE A 260 9.42 -8.59 -1.26
CA ILE A 260 9.63 -9.87 -1.94
C ILE A 260 10.74 -10.66 -1.26
N LEU A 261 11.88 -10.02 -0.95
CA LEU A 261 13.00 -10.68 -0.28
C LEU A 261 12.59 -11.27 1.07
N PHE A 262 11.89 -10.48 1.90
CA PHE A 262 11.39 -10.96 3.18
C PHE A 262 10.35 -12.07 3.02
N PHE A 263 9.42 -11.94 2.07
CA PHE A 263 8.44 -12.98 1.80
C PHE A 263 9.10 -14.29 1.37
N ILE A 264 10.02 -14.25 0.39
CA ILE A 264 10.76 -15.42 -0.10
C ILE A 264 11.52 -16.07 1.07
N PHE A 265 12.23 -15.29 1.88
CA PHE A 265 12.98 -15.80 3.03
C PHE A 265 12.08 -16.52 4.05
N PHE A 266 11.01 -15.87 4.53
CA PHE A 266 10.12 -16.47 5.51
C PHE A 266 9.32 -17.64 4.95
N GLN A 267 8.92 -17.56 3.68
CA GLN A 267 8.25 -18.66 2.99
C GLN A 267 9.17 -19.87 2.85
N TYR A 268 10.42 -19.67 2.43
CA TYR A 268 11.41 -20.75 2.33
C TYR A 268 11.65 -21.44 3.68
N LYS A 269 11.76 -20.65 4.76
CA LYS A 269 11.93 -21.18 6.12
C LYS A 269 10.73 -22.01 6.59
N SER A 270 9.53 -21.71 6.10
CA SER A 270 8.29 -22.41 6.47
C SER A 270 8.05 -23.73 5.72
N MET A 271 8.83 -24.03 4.66
CA MET A 271 8.64 -25.19 3.80
C MET A 271 9.45 -26.42 4.25
N ASP A 272 8.97 -27.61 3.89
CA ASP A 272 9.71 -28.88 3.96
C ASP A 272 10.75 -29.02 2.83
N GLU A 273 11.73 -29.91 3.00
CA GLU A 273 12.87 -30.08 2.07
C GLU A 273 12.46 -30.32 0.61
N LYS A 274 11.37 -31.07 0.39
CA LYS A 274 10.86 -31.33 -0.96
C LYS A 274 10.34 -30.06 -1.63
N ASN A 275 9.62 -29.21 -0.90
CA ASN A 275 9.10 -27.95 -1.46
C ASN A 275 10.19 -26.87 -1.55
N LYS A 276 11.21 -26.89 -0.68
CA LYS A 276 12.39 -26.01 -0.82
C LYS A 276 13.11 -26.22 -2.16
N LYS A 277 13.35 -27.47 -2.56
CA LYS A 277 13.97 -27.78 -3.88
C LYS A 277 13.15 -27.22 -5.05
N ARG A 278 11.82 -27.38 -4.99
CA ARG A 278 10.91 -26.81 -6.01
C ARG A 278 10.90 -25.28 -6.01
N MET A 279 11.02 -24.66 -4.84
CA MET A 279 11.11 -23.22 -4.69
C MET A 279 12.39 -22.67 -5.32
N ILE A 280 13.53 -23.36 -5.17
CA ILE A 280 14.81 -22.96 -5.80
C ILE A 280 14.67 -22.89 -7.33
N THR A 281 14.07 -23.90 -7.98
CA THR A 281 13.80 -23.84 -9.43
C THR A 281 12.90 -22.65 -9.80
N SER A 282 11.90 -22.36 -8.97
CA SER A 282 11.00 -21.22 -9.19
C SER A 282 11.72 -19.87 -8.98
N ILE A 283 12.72 -19.81 -8.09
CA ILE A 283 13.58 -18.63 -7.88
C ILE A 283 14.41 -18.36 -9.13
N PHE A 284 15.02 -19.38 -9.75
CA PHE A 284 15.76 -19.18 -11.01
C PHE A 284 14.88 -18.56 -12.10
N LEU A 285 13.68 -19.09 -12.30
CA LEU A 285 12.72 -18.55 -13.27
C LEU A 285 12.30 -17.10 -12.93
N PHE A 286 12.07 -16.81 -11.65
CA PHE A 286 11.77 -15.47 -11.19
C PHE A 286 12.93 -14.48 -11.44
N LEU A 287 14.18 -14.89 -11.19
CA LEU A 287 15.36 -14.07 -11.46
C LEU A 287 15.56 -13.81 -12.96
N SER A 288 15.28 -14.80 -13.82
CA SER A 288 15.29 -14.59 -15.27
C SER A 288 14.28 -13.52 -15.70
N ILE A 289 13.07 -13.53 -15.12
CA ILE A 289 12.07 -12.48 -15.36
C ILE A 289 12.54 -11.12 -14.83
N ALA A 290 13.22 -11.07 -13.69
CA ALA A 290 13.76 -9.82 -13.15
C ALA A 290 14.83 -9.20 -14.08
N ILE A 291 15.77 -10.02 -14.58
CA ILE A 291 16.79 -9.59 -15.55
C ILE A 291 16.12 -9.09 -16.83
N LEU A 292 15.18 -9.86 -17.38
CA LEU A 292 14.44 -9.47 -18.57
C LEU A 292 13.69 -8.14 -18.38
N THR A 293 13.06 -7.95 -17.22
CA THR A 293 12.36 -6.71 -16.89
C THR A 293 13.31 -5.51 -16.87
N TRP A 294 14.50 -5.67 -16.30
CA TRP A 294 15.52 -4.62 -16.29
C TRP A 294 15.96 -4.24 -17.71
N ILE A 295 16.31 -5.23 -18.53
CA ILE A 295 16.74 -5.03 -19.93
C ILE A 295 15.65 -4.29 -20.72
N ILE A 296 14.39 -4.75 -20.63
CA ILE A 296 13.25 -4.07 -21.29
C ILE A 296 13.08 -2.65 -20.77
N SER A 297 13.22 -2.42 -19.46
CA SER A 297 13.09 -1.08 -18.88
C SER A 297 14.18 -0.13 -19.39
N THR A 298 15.43 -0.59 -19.51
CA THR A 298 16.54 0.19 -20.06
C THR A 298 16.28 0.56 -21.52
N ASP A 299 15.95 -0.43 -22.34
CA ASP A 299 15.66 -0.26 -23.76
C ASP A 299 14.50 0.73 -23.98
N GLN A 300 13.36 0.49 -23.31
CA GLN A 300 12.14 1.29 -23.46
C GLN A 300 12.22 2.68 -22.80
N THR A 301 13.36 3.05 -22.21
CA THR A 301 13.58 4.40 -21.64
C THR A 301 14.82 5.08 -22.22
N ASN A 302 15.39 4.57 -23.32
CA ASN A 302 16.62 5.09 -23.93
C ASN A 302 17.78 5.17 -22.92
N GLY A 303 17.87 4.22 -21.98
CA GLY A 303 18.88 4.19 -20.92
C GLY A 303 18.69 5.20 -19.78
N MET A 304 17.63 6.03 -19.81
CA MET A 304 17.38 7.02 -18.75
C MET A 304 17.08 6.36 -17.40
N ILE A 305 16.50 5.15 -17.41
CA ILE A 305 16.24 4.43 -16.16
C ILE A 305 17.53 4.05 -15.44
N GLU A 306 18.59 3.68 -16.18
CA GLU A 306 19.87 3.33 -15.59
C GLU A 306 20.47 4.55 -14.91
N LYS A 307 20.50 5.69 -15.61
CA LYS A 307 20.92 6.97 -15.03
C LYS A 307 20.12 7.33 -13.78
N ARG A 308 18.79 7.12 -13.79
CA ARG A 308 17.94 7.35 -12.62
C ARG A 308 18.33 6.46 -11.43
N TYR A 309 18.55 5.17 -11.64
CA TYR A 309 18.87 4.24 -10.56
C TYR A 309 20.32 4.37 -10.10
N SER A 310 21.24 4.86 -10.94
CA SER A 310 22.61 5.26 -10.59
C SER A 310 22.70 6.68 -10.00
N ASN A 311 21.58 7.33 -9.70
CA ASN A 311 21.51 8.69 -9.16
C ASN A 311 22.20 9.77 -10.03
N GLN A 312 22.19 9.59 -11.34
CA GLN A 312 22.75 10.51 -12.32
C GLN A 312 21.67 11.40 -12.94
N ASN A 313 22.08 12.55 -13.47
CA ASN A 313 21.25 13.38 -14.34
C ASN A 313 21.21 12.79 -15.78
N ALA A 314 20.45 13.40 -16.68
CA ALA A 314 20.32 12.92 -18.06
C ALA A 314 21.67 12.94 -18.83
N MET A 315 22.63 13.76 -18.40
CA MET A 315 23.98 13.85 -18.95
C MET A 315 24.96 12.83 -18.34
N GLY A 316 24.55 12.07 -17.31
CA GLY A 316 25.40 11.08 -16.64
C GLY A 316 26.20 11.63 -15.44
N HIS A 317 26.03 12.90 -15.07
CA HIS A 317 26.67 13.44 -13.87
C HIS A 317 25.93 12.97 -12.61
N GLU A 318 26.68 12.50 -11.62
CA GLU A 318 26.15 12.14 -10.31
C GLU A 318 25.53 13.34 -9.61
N LYS A 319 24.36 13.13 -9.01
CA LYS A 319 23.68 14.15 -8.19
C LYS A 319 24.21 14.04 -6.76
N SER A 320 24.58 15.18 -6.18
CA SER A 320 25.00 15.28 -4.78
C SER A 320 23.90 14.86 -3.80
N ASP A 321 22.64 15.15 -4.13
CA ASP A 321 21.49 14.74 -3.34
C ASP A 321 20.81 13.48 -3.91
N VAL A 322 20.81 12.42 -3.10
CA VAL A 322 20.16 11.13 -3.39
C VAL A 322 18.68 11.15 -3.00
N THR A 323 18.30 11.99 -2.04
CA THR A 323 16.98 12.02 -1.41
C THR A 323 15.96 12.87 -2.17
N THR A 324 16.39 13.64 -3.17
CA THR A 324 15.57 14.56 -3.97
C THR A 324 14.87 15.61 -3.11
N GLY A 325 15.63 16.26 -2.22
CA GLY A 325 15.23 17.33 -1.30
C GLY A 325 14.51 16.84 -0.04
N ARG A 326 14.33 15.53 0.14
CA ARG A 326 13.57 14.98 1.27
C ARG A 326 14.31 15.07 2.61
N GLY A 327 15.64 15.06 2.57
CA GLY A 327 16.47 15.30 3.76
C GLY A 327 16.19 16.66 4.37
N ASP A 328 16.26 17.72 3.56
CA ASP A 328 16.02 19.09 4.01
C ASP A 328 14.60 19.29 4.53
N LEU A 329 13.60 18.68 3.86
CA LEU A 329 12.21 18.71 4.32
C LEU A 329 12.04 18.06 5.70
N PHE A 330 12.71 16.93 5.94
CA PHE A 330 12.68 16.24 7.22
C PHE A 330 13.39 17.03 8.32
N LEU A 331 14.53 17.66 8.00
CA LEU A 331 15.26 18.52 8.94
C LEU A 331 14.41 19.71 9.38
N ALA A 332 13.76 20.40 8.44
CA ALA A 332 12.85 21.50 8.76
C ALA A 332 11.66 21.03 9.63
N GLU A 333 11.09 19.85 9.36
CA GLU A 333 10.05 19.27 10.21
C GLU A 333 10.57 18.92 11.61
N PHE A 334 11.79 18.43 11.71
CA PHE A 334 12.42 18.11 12.98
C PHE A 334 12.71 19.36 13.81
N GLU A 335 13.12 20.47 13.19
CA GLU A 335 13.26 21.76 13.87
C GLU A 335 11.94 22.25 14.46
N GLU A 336 10.81 22.08 13.76
CA GLU A 336 9.49 22.41 14.29
C GLU A 336 9.11 21.55 15.51
N PHE A 337 9.50 20.27 15.49
CA PHE A 337 9.35 19.38 16.65
C PHE A 337 10.17 19.87 17.85
N ILE A 338 11.43 20.25 17.65
CA ILE A 338 12.29 20.76 18.73
C ILE A 338 11.73 22.07 19.31
N ALA A 339 11.17 22.94 18.47
CA ALA A 339 10.54 24.18 18.91
C ALA A 339 9.20 23.94 19.64
N ASN A 340 8.46 22.89 19.30
CA ASN A 340 7.14 22.59 19.85
C ASN A 340 7.02 21.13 20.35
N PRO A 341 7.83 20.70 21.33
CA PRO A 341 8.05 19.28 21.61
C PRO A 341 6.83 18.59 22.21
N PHE A 342 5.99 19.27 22.97
CA PHE A 342 4.89 18.62 23.70
C PHE A 342 3.67 18.33 22.83
N LEU A 343 3.02 19.38 22.32
CA LEU A 343 1.76 19.27 21.55
C LEU A 343 1.98 19.33 20.03
N GLY A 344 3.20 19.64 19.58
CA GLY A 344 3.51 19.88 18.18
C GLY A 344 2.98 21.22 17.68
N VAL A 345 3.11 21.44 16.37
CA VAL A 345 2.63 22.67 15.71
C VAL A 345 1.16 22.61 15.31
N GLY A 346 0.50 21.45 15.43
CA GLY A 346 -0.87 21.22 14.97
C GLY A 346 -0.93 20.59 13.57
N VAL A 347 -1.91 19.69 13.39
CA VAL A 347 -2.16 18.95 12.14
C VAL A 347 -2.34 19.88 10.94
N GLY A 348 -1.58 19.62 9.88
CA GLY A 348 -1.65 20.37 8.63
C GLY A 348 -0.86 21.67 8.61
N ARG A 349 -0.38 22.17 9.76
CA ARG A 349 0.33 23.46 9.84
C ARG A 349 1.75 23.42 9.29
N VAL A 350 2.38 22.25 9.24
CA VAL A 350 3.74 22.09 8.68
C VAL A 350 3.84 22.60 7.25
N LYS A 351 2.81 22.38 6.42
CA LYS A 351 2.78 22.88 5.04
C LYS A 351 2.73 24.41 4.99
N ASP A 352 1.97 25.02 5.90
CA ASP A 352 1.75 26.46 5.95
C ASP A 352 2.98 27.18 6.51
N LEU A 353 3.56 26.66 7.60
CA LEU A 353 4.83 27.16 8.17
C LEU A 353 5.96 27.08 7.14
N ARG A 354 6.03 26.01 6.36
CA ARG A 354 6.98 25.89 5.25
C ARG A 354 6.76 26.96 4.20
N PHE A 355 5.52 27.15 3.77
CA PHE A 355 5.20 28.17 2.78
C PHE A 355 5.59 29.57 3.27
N GLN A 356 5.34 29.88 4.54
CA GLN A 356 5.74 31.16 5.14
C GLN A 356 7.27 31.35 5.16
N ARG A 357 8.04 30.28 5.37
CA ARG A 357 9.51 30.35 5.41
C ARG A 357 10.18 30.36 4.04
N THR A 358 9.65 29.60 3.08
CA THR A 358 10.35 29.33 1.80
C THR A 358 9.61 29.83 0.56
N GLY A 359 8.35 30.25 0.69
CA GLY A 359 7.48 30.58 -0.44
C GLY A 359 7.02 29.37 -1.26
N ILE A 360 7.36 28.13 -0.85
CA ILE A 360 7.09 26.91 -1.63
C ILE A 360 5.93 26.11 -1.03
N HIS A 361 4.88 25.88 -1.81
CA HIS A 361 3.76 25.00 -1.45
C HIS A 361 4.10 23.51 -1.68
N ALA A 362 4.98 22.93 -0.86
CA ALA A 362 5.30 21.50 -0.90
C ALA A 362 4.73 20.76 0.31
N ALA A 363 3.90 19.74 0.09
CA ALA A 363 3.43 18.88 1.16
C ALA A 363 4.54 17.92 1.61
N SER A 364 4.52 17.50 2.89
CA SER A 364 5.50 16.51 3.35
C SER A 364 5.39 15.19 2.57
N HIS A 365 6.54 14.64 2.19
CA HIS A 365 6.64 13.30 1.63
C HIS A 365 7.07 12.26 2.66
N ASN A 366 7.30 12.69 3.91
CA ASN A 366 7.70 11.84 5.02
C ASN A 366 6.67 11.95 6.16
N GLU A 367 5.93 10.87 6.38
CA GLU A 367 4.93 10.79 7.43
C GLU A 367 5.54 10.86 8.85
N ILE A 368 6.76 10.36 9.03
CA ILE A 368 7.43 10.29 10.33
C ILE A 368 7.71 11.72 10.81
N GLY A 369 8.41 12.50 9.99
CA GLY A 369 8.70 13.92 10.27
C GLY A 369 7.44 14.74 10.47
N ARG A 370 6.40 14.49 9.65
CA ARG A 370 5.09 15.13 9.80
C ARG A 370 4.41 14.78 11.13
N ILE A 371 4.29 13.50 11.50
CA ILE A 371 3.58 13.12 12.73
C ILE A 371 4.28 13.68 13.97
N ILE A 372 5.62 13.60 14.04
CA ILE A 372 6.36 14.13 15.20
C ILE A 372 6.26 15.66 15.29
N SER A 373 6.34 16.37 14.17
CA SER A 373 6.25 17.84 14.17
C SER A 373 4.83 18.32 14.47
N GLU A 374 3.81 17.70 13.89
CA GLU A 374 2.41 18.10 14.08
C GLU A 374 1.83 17.73 15.45
N HIS A 375 2.36 16.69 16.12
CA HIS A 375 1.81 16.13 17.36
C HIS A 375 2.79 16.15 18.55
N GLY A 376 4.05 16.53 18.36
CA GLY A 376 5.05 16.52 19.43
C GLY A 376 5.33 15.11 19.96
N LEU A 377 5.51 15.02 21.28
CA LEU A 377 5.72 13.77 22.02
C LEU A 377 4.55 12.79 21.85
N LEU A 378 3.33 13.28 21.68
CA LEU A 378 2.18 12.41 21.38
C LEU A 378 2.35 11.71 20.03
N GLY A 379 2.94 12.38 19.05
CA GLY A 379 3.32 11.81 17.76
C GLY A 379 4.40 10.74 17.88
N VAL A 380 5.41 10.97 18.73
CA VAL A 380 6.46 9.98 19.01
C VAL A 380 5.88 8.73 19.66
N LEU A 381 4.98 8.89 20.64
CA LEU A 381 4.27 7.77 21.27
C LEU A 381 3.38 7.03 20.27
N ALA A 382 2.64 7.75 19.43
CA ALA A 382 1.80 7.19 18.37
C ALA A 382 2.63 6.34 17.40
N LEU A 383 3.77 6.84 16.91
CA LEU A 383 4.68 6.09 16.05
C LEU A 383 5.29 4.88 16.76
N SER A 384 5.63 5.01 18.04
CA SER A 384 6.17 3.91 18.85
C SER A 384 5.17 2.75 18.95
N ILE A 385 3.87 3.05 19.11
CA ILE A 385 2.80 2.04 19.08
C ILE A 385 2.80 1.33 17.72
N LEU A 386 2.85 2.08 16.62
CA LEU A 386 2.81 1.50 15.28
C LEU A 386 4.02 0.61 14.98
N LEU A 387 5.21 0.98 15.49
CA LEU A 387 6.43 0.20 15.33
C LEU A 387 6.46 -1.05 16.21
N LEU A 388 6.15 -0.91 17.50
CA LEU A 388 6.42 -1.95 18.49
C LEU A 388 5.31 -2.99 18.61
N VAL A 389 4.04 -2.60 18.51
CA VAL A 389 2.91 -3.52 18.74
C VAL A 389 2.88 -4.69 17.76
N PRO A 390 3.06 -4.51 16.43
CA PRO A 390 3.16 -5.64 15.51
C PRO A 390 4.33 -6.56 15.84
N LEU A 391 5.48 -6.00 16.23
CA LEU A 391 6.67 -6.79 16.54
C LEU A 391 6.44 -7.65 17.79
N PHE A 392 5.84 -7.10 18.84
CA PHE A 392 5.46 -7.87 20.02
C PHE A 392 4.39 -8.93 19.71
N TYR A 393 3.43 -8.61 18.83
CA TYR A 393 2.47 -9.61 18.33
C TYR A 393 3.19 -10.75 17.59
N ARG A 394 4.15 -10.42 16.72
CA ARG A 394 4.94 -11.39 15.93
C ARG A 394 5.80 -12.32 16.77
N LEU A 395 6.29 -11.86 17.91
CA LEU A 395 7.04 -12.73 18.84
C LEU A 395 6.18 -13.91 19.32
N LYS A 396 4.88 -13.67 19.53
CA LYS A 396 3.91 -14.67 19.98
C LYS A 396 3.28 -15.45 18.82
N ASN A 397 3.02 -14.77 17.70
CA ASN A 397 2.32 -15.35 16.54
C ASN A 397 3.20 -15.34 15.28
N ARG A 398 3.63 -16.53 14.84
CA ARG A 398 4.53 -16.71 13.70
C ARG A 398 3.85 -17.24 12.43
N ASN A 399 2.53 -17.40 12.45
CA ASN A 399 1.80 -18.11 11.40
C ASN A 399 1.63 -17.29 10.11
N ASN A 400 1.61 -15.96 10.20
CA ASN A 400 1.48 -15.09 9.05
C ASN A 400 2.80 -14.98 8.27
N VAL A 401 2.92 -15.65 7.12
CA VAL A 401 4.12 -15.59 6.28
C VAL A 401 4.36 -14.21 5.66
N LEU A 402 3.30 -13.41 5.50
CA LEU A 402 3.35 -12.06 4.90
C LEU A 402 3.64 -10.96 5.93
N PHE A 403 3.77 -11.29 7.22
CA PHE A 403 3.90 -10.33 8.32
C PHE A 403 4.92 -9.22 8.03
N PHE A 404 6.18 -9.60 7.76
CA PHE A 404 7.25 -8.63 7.56
C PHE A 404 7.09 -7.85 6.26
N SER A 405 6.61 -8.49 5.19
CA SER A 405 6.34 -7.80 3.92
C SER A 405 5.27 -6.72 4.11
N CYS A 406 4.16 -7.04 4.78
CA CYS A 406 3.08 -6.10 5.09
C CYS A 406 3.54 -4.95 6.00
N TYR A 407 4.32 -5.27 7.04
CA TYR A 407 4.88 -4.28 7.97
C TYR A 407 5.88 -3.34 7.28
N LEU A 408 6.81 -3.89 6.49
CA LEU A 408 7.81 -3.12 5.75
C LEU A 408 7.20 -2.27 4.64
N PHE A 409 6.12 -2.73 3.99
CA PHE A 409 5.40 -1.91 3.02
C PHE A 409 4.97 -0.60 3.63
N TRP A 410 4.30 -0.64 4.79
CA TRP A 410 3.95 0.57 5.52
C TRP A 410 5.18 1.40 5.87
N LEU A 411 6.16 0.82 6.57
CA LEU A 411 7.32 1.54 7.06
C LEU A 411 8.10 2.27 5.94
N LEU A 412 8.28 1.62 4.79
CA LEU A 412 9.01 2.19 3.66
C LEU A 412 8.14 3.17 2.87
N THR A 413 6.85 2.90 2.68
CA THR A 413 5.93 3.79 1.96
C THR A 413 5.73 5.11 2.67
N ILE A 414 5.60 5.11 4.00
CA ILE A 414 5.40 6.35 4.75
C ILE A 414 6.58 7.31 4.66
N ASN A 415 7.79 6.82 4.35
CA ASN A 415 9.00 7.62 4.19
C ASN A 415 9.18 8.21 2.78
N HIS A 416 8.58 7.59 1.74
CA HIS A 416 8.80 8.01 0.34
C HIS A 416 7.55 8.50 -0.38
N SER A 417 6.36 8.22 0.14
CA SER A 417 5.07 8.56 -0.45
C SER A 417 4.05 9.08 0.60
N ALA A 418 4.45 9.15 1.88
CA ALA A 418 3.58 9.39 3.03
C ALA A 418 2.32 8.49 3.03
N MET A 419 1.29 8.82 3.84
CA MET A 419 0.01 8.10 3.83
C MET A 419 -1.02 8.73 2.88
N ARG A 420 -0.58 9.04 1.64
CA ARG A 420 -1.41 9.72 0.62
C ARG A 420 -2.53 8.84 0.06
N ILE A 421 -2.33 7.53 0.05
CA ILE A 421 -3.35 6.52 -0.31
C ILE A 421 -3.64 5.62 0.91
N ALA A 422 -4.74 4.87 0.88
CA ALA A 422 -5.17 3.94 1.92
C ALA A 422 -4.34 2.66 1.98
N ALA A 423 -3.67 2.28 0.88
CA ALA A 423 -2.87 1.05 0.81
C ALA A 423 -1.87 0.86 1.98
N PRO A 424 -0.98 1.80 2.33
CA PRO A 424 -0.04 1.62 3.45
C PRO A 424 -0.75 1.37 4.79
N ALA A 425 -1.91 1.99 5.01
CA ALA A 425 -2.71 1.80 6.23
C ALA A 425 -3.30 0.39 6.33
N PHE A 426 -3.95 -0.08 5.26
CA PHE A 426 -4.62 -1.37 5.28
C PHE A 426 -3.65 -2.54 5.17
N ILE A 427 -2.59 -2.43 4.34
CA ILE A 427 -1.56 -3.47 4.23
C ILE A 427 -0.81 -3.64 5.55
N TYR A 428 -0.55 -2.56 6.30
CA TYR A 428 -0.06 -2.66 7.69
C TYR A 428 -0.95 -3.55 8.54
N ALA A 429 -2.27 -3.30 8.51
CA ALA A 429 -3.23 -4.07 9.30
C ALA A 429 -3.23 -5.56 8.94
N LEU A 430 -2.99 -5.92 7.67
CA LEU A 430 -2.87 -7.33 7.26
C LEU A 430 -1.69 -8.07 7.91
N SER A 431 -0.67 -7.36 8.40
CA SER A 431 0.40 -7.99 9.19
C SER A 431 -0.13 -8.61 10.49
N LEU A 432 -1.20 -8.04 11.05
CA LEU A 432 -1.75 -8.42 12.36
C LEU A 432 -2.73 -9.60 12.30
N LEU A 433 -3.04 -10.12 11.11
CA LEU A 433 -3.91 -11.28 10.94
C LEU A 433 -3.28 -12.54 11.55
N HIS A 434 -4.13 -13.41 12.11
CA HIS A 434 -3.74 -14.75 12.54
C HIS A 434 -4.08 -15.77 11.45
N ILE A 435 -3.06 -16.32 10.80
CA ILE A 435 -3.29 -17.31 9.73
C ILE A 435 -3.48 -18.70 10.33
N ILE A 436 -4.62 -19.32 10.06
CA ILE A 436 -4.95 -20.68 10.51
C ILE A 436 -4.95 -21.67 9.34
N ASN A 437 -4.63 -22.93 9.62
CA ASN A 437 -4.68 -24.00 8.63
C ASN A 437 -6.13 -24.42 8.36
N ASP A 438 -6.45 -24.74 7.10
CA ASP A 438 -7.80 -25.18 6.67
C ASP A 438 -8.21 -26.56 7.27
N LYS A 439 -7.30 -27.27 7.95
CA LYS A 439 -7.57 -28.54 8.65
C LYS A 439 -7.02 -28.46 10.08
N PRO A 440 -7.75 -28.96 11.09
CA PRO A 440 -7.19 -29.10 12.44
C PRO A 440 -5.95 -29.99 12.37
N SER A 441 -4.85 -29.57 13.00
CA SER A 441 -3.69 -30.43 13.19
C SER A 441 -4.13 -31.64 14.01
N ILE A 442 -4.04 -32.84 13.42
CA ILE A 442 -4.25 -34.07 14.18
C ILE A 442 -3.14 -34.09 15.26
N HIS A 443 -3.50 -33.81 16.50
CA HIS A 443 -2.62 -34.12 17.62
C HIS A 443 -2.45 -35.64 17.61
N ARG A 444 -1.24 -36.12 17.29
CA ARG A 444 -0.88 -37.50 17.63
C ARG A 444 -1.00 -37.60 19.15
N GLN A 445 -1.98 -38.35 19.63
CA GLN A 445 -1.95 -38.83 21.01
C GLN A 445 -0.64 -39.60 21.16
N GLN A 446 0.17 -39.23 22.15
CA GLN A 446 1.23 -40.10 22.61
C GLN A 446 0.56 -41.33 23.19
N ILE A 447 0.86 -42.49 22.63
CA ILE A 447 0.54 -43.77 23.24
C ILE A 447 1.46 -43.85 24.45
N ASN A 448 0.88 -43.74 25.64
CA ASN A 448 1.56 -44.06 26.90
C ASN A 448 1.70 -45.58 27.04
#